data_AF-A0A3M1D430-F1
#
_entry.id   AF-A0A3M1D430-F1
#
_cell.length_a   1.000
_cell.length_b   1.000
_cell.length_c   1.000
_cell.angle_alpha   90.00
_cell.angle_beta   90.00
_cell.angle_gamma   90.00
#
_symmetry.space_group_name_H-M   'P 1'
#
loop_
_entity.id
_entity.type
_entity.pdbx_description
1 polymer ?
#
loop_
_entity_poly.entity_id
_entity_poly.type
_entity_poly.pdbx_seq_one_letter_code
_entity_poly.pdbx_strand_id
1 'polypeptide(L)' 'MQWVCDVCGYVHDDEEAPEVCPICGAPQSKFSEWDPVEEQELGGNWVPDDIEDYLDDSAENY' A
#
# COMPACT_ATOMS: atom_id res chain seq x y z
N MET A 1 15.88 4.06 3.00
CA MET A 1 14.65 3.74 3.75
C MET A 1 13.48 4.33 2.97
N GLN A 2 12.24 3.94 3.25
CA GLN A 2 11.10 4.65 2.71
C GLN A 2 10.38 5.38 3.85
N TRP A 3 10.03 6.64 3.65
CA TRP A 3 9.36 7.48 4.62
C TRP A 3 8.00 7.89 4.09
N VAL A 4 6.94 7.62 4.85
CA VAL A 4 5.58 7.92 4.44
C VAL A 4 4.99 8.99 5.35
N CYS A 5 4.45 10.05 4.74
CA CYS A 5 3.79 11.11 5.46
C CYS A 5 2.42 10.64 5.97
N ASP A 6 2.24 10.58 7.29
CA ASP A 6 0.97 10.20 7.93
C ASP A 6 -0.19 11.18 7.66
N VAL A 7 0.13 12.39 7.17
CA VAL A 7 -0.86 13.44 6.91
C VAL A 7 -1.46 13.32 5.51
N CYS A 8 -0.64 13.02 4.49
CA CYS A 8 -1.07 13.05 3.08
C CYS A 8 -0.73 11.79 2.28
N GLY A 9 0.05 10.86 2.83
CA GLY A 9 0.50 9.65 2.14
C GLY A 9 1.66 9.85 1.16
N TYR A 10 2.33 11.02 1.17
CA TYR A 10 3.53 11.23 0.36
C TYR A 10 4.64 10.26 0.76
N VAL A 11 5.24 9.62 -0.23
CA VAL A 11 6.32 8.64 -0.06
C VAL A 11 7.64 9.28 -0.48
N HIS A 12 8.64 9.20 0.40
CA HIS A 12 10.01 9.65 0.16
C HIS A 12 10.96 8.47 0.26
N ASP A 13 11.71 8.20 -0.80
CA ASP A 13 12.61 7.05 -0.92
C ASP A 13 14.06 7.52 -0.78
N ASP A 14 14.46 7.80 0.45
CA ASP A 14 15.78 8.32 0.80
C ASP A 14 16.18 7.80 2.19
N GLU A 15 17.42 8.01 2.60
CA GLU A 15 17.90 7.55 3.91
C GLU A 15 17.19 8.27 5.07
N GLU A 16 16.75 9.52 4.88
CA GLU A 16 16.14 10.37 5.91
C GLU A 16 14.85 11.03 5.43
N ALA A 17 13.86 11.24 6.32
CA ALA A 17 12.64 11.98 6.00
C ALA A 17 12.95 13.47 5.74
N PRO A 18 12.20 14.15 4.85
CA PRO A 18 12.41 15.56 4.59
C PRO A 18 11.95 16.42 5.79
N GLU A 19 12.59 17.57 6.01
CA GLU A 19 12.22 18.50 7.11
C GLU A 19 10.75 18.95 7.04
N VAL A 20 10.24 19.11 5.82
CA VAL A 20 8.87 19.51 5.52
C VAL A 20 8.35 18.69 4.34
N CYS A 21 7.13 18.16 4.48
CA CYS A 21 6.46 17.45 3.39
C CYS A 21 6.21 18.41 2.21
N PRO A 22 6.67 18.09 0.99
CA PRO A 22 6.47 18.95 -0.18
C PRO A 22 5.02 19.00 -0.67
N ILE A 23 4.17 18.06 -0.22
CA ILE A 23 2.77 17.97 -0.64
C ILE A 23 1.84 18.76 0.30
N CYS A 24 1.99 18.59 1.61
CA CYS A 24 1.06 19.18 2.59
C CYS A 24 1.70 20.17 3.57
N GLY A 25 3.03 20.32 3.56
CA GLY A 25 3.73 21.22 4.48
C GLY A 25 3.84 20.70 5.93
N ALA A 26 3.51 19.44 6.20
CA ALA A 26 3.69 18.84 7.52
C ALA A 26 5.17 18.73 7.91
N PRO A 27 5.52 18.88 9.20
CA PRO A 27 6.91 18.74 9.65
C PRO A 27 7.39 17.28 9.60
N GLN A 28 8.71 17.07 9.58
CA GLN A 28 9.38 15.76 9.56
C GLN A 28 8.83 14.78 10.63
N SER A 29 8.40 15.28 11.79
CA SER A 29 7.80 14.46 12.86
C SER A 29 6.48 13.76 12.47
N LYS A 30 5.94 14.04 11.28
CA LYS A 30 4.76 13.40 10.69
C LYS A 30 5.11 12.39 9.60
N PHE A 31 6.37 12.02 9.48
CA PHE A 31 6.82 10.92 8.65
C PHE A 31 7.08 9.69 9.50
N SER A 32 6.58 8.56 9.02
CA SER A 32 6.83 7.24 9.58
C SER A 32 7.71 6.44 8.63
N GLU A 33 8.67 5.71 9.18
CA GLU A 33 9.48 4.76 8.41
C GLU A 33 8.58 3.62 7.94
N TRP A 34 8.58 3.39 6.64
CA TRP A 34 7.91 2.28 5.98
C TRP A 34 9.00 1.39 5.41
N ASP A 35 9.13 0.18 5.92
CA ASP A 35 9.93 -0.84 5.27
C ASP A 35 9.00 -1.52 4.25
N PRO A 36 9.25 -1.39 2.92
CA PRO A 36 8.50 -2.20 1.97
C PRO A 36 8.89 -3.64 2.28
N VAL A 37 8.03 -4.33 3.04
CA VAL A 37 8.13 -5.76 3.25
C VAL A 37 8.44 -6.36 1.89
N GLU A 38 9.63 -6.95 1.76
CA GLU A 38 9.98 -7.67 0.54
C GLU A 38 8.79 -8.57 0.23
N GLU A 39 8.27 -8.47 -0.98
CA GLU A 39 7.02 -9.05 -1.47
C GLU A 39 6.91 -10.59 -1.31
N GLN A 40 7.90 -11.21 -0.67
CA GLN A 40 8.06 -12.64 -0.46
C GLN A 40 7.49 -13.14 0.87
N GLU A 41 7.08 -12.26 1.79
CA GLU A 41 6.54 -12.69 3.11
C GLU A 41 5.16 -12.09 3.42
N LEU A 42 4.41 -11.64 2.40
CA LEU A 42 2.96 -11.54 2.50
C LEU A 42 2.38 -12.95 2.48
N GLY A 43 2.47 -13.63 3.63
CA GLY A 43 1.65 -14.79 3.97
C GLY A 43 0.19 -14.46 3.70
N GLY A 44 -0.34 -15.09 2.66
CA GLY A 44 -1.54 -14.65 1.97
C GLY A 44 -2.81 -14.70 2.81
N ASN A 45 -3.82 -13.98 2.31
CA ASN A 45 -5.19 -14.45 2.13
C ASN A 45 -6.01 -13.25 1.63
N TRP A 46 -6.40 -13.25 0.36
CA TRP A 46 -7.68 -12.76 -0.22
C TRP A 46 -7.53 -12.54 -1.73
N VAL A 47 -7.05 -13.58 -2.44
CA VAL A 47 -7.59 -13.84 -3.76
C VAL A 47 -8.27 -15.20 -3.60
N PRO A 48 -9.61 -15.28 -3.56
CA PRO A 48 -10.23 -16.59 -3.68
C PRO A 48 -9.74 -17.22 -4.99
N ASP A 49 -9.29 -18.46 -4.90
CA ASP A 49 -8.77 -19.24 -6.04
C ASP A 49 -9.85 -19.42 -7.15
N ASP A 50 -11.12 -19.19 -6.80
CA ASP A 50 -12.26 -19.20 -7.72
C ASP A 50 -12.79 -17.79 -7.99
N ILE A 51 -12.19 -17.08 -8.95
CA ILE A 51 -12.93 -16.03 -9.69
C ILE A 51 -13.93 -16.69 -10.67
N GLU A 52 -13.74 -17.97 -11.00
CA GLU A 52 -14.57 -18.73 -11.94
C GLU A 52 -15.92 -19.17 -11.34
N ASP A 53 -15.99 -19.48 -10.03
CA ASP A 53 -17.27 -19.82 -9.36
C ASP A 53 -18.25 -18.63 -9.27
N TYR A 54 -17.75 -17.39 -9.33
CA TYR A 54 -18.60 -16.18 -9.35
C TYR A 54 -19.25 -15.90 -10.71
N LEU A 55 -18.84 -16.60 -11.77
CA LEU A 55 -19.35 -16.42 -13.13
C LEU A 55 -20.22 -17.59 -13.63
N ASP A 56 -20.23 -18.73 -12.93
CA ASP A 56 -20.94 -19.94 -13.37
C ASP A 56 -22.46 -19.90 -13.06
N ASP A 57 -22.91 -19.22 -12.00
CA ASP A 57 -24.34 -19.15 -11.64
C ASP A 57 -25.20 -18.38 -12.68
N SER A 58 -24.57 -17.64 -13.60
CA SER A 58 -25.27 -16.77 -14.56
C SER A 58 -25.35 -17.30 -15.99
N ALA A 59 -24.73 -18.44 -16.32
CA ALA A 59 -24.63 -18.90 -17.72
C ALA A 59 -25.63 -20.00 -18.12
N GLU A 60 -26.29 -20.70 -17.20
CA GLU A 60 -27.20 -21.82 -17.56
C GLU A 60 -28.69 -21.45 -17.69
N ASN A 61 -29.01 -20.16 -17.78
CA ASN A 61 -30.36 -19.69 -18.12
C ASN A 61 -30.40 -18.92 -19.45
N TYR A 62 -29.95 -19.54 -20.55
CA TYR A 62 -30.55 -19.39 -21.89
C TYR A 62 -30.02 -20.39 -22.92
#